data_AF-A0A965LNA5-F1
#
_entry.id   AF-A0A965LNA5-F1
#
_cell.length_a   1.000
_cell.length_b   1.000
_cell.length_c   1.000
_cell.angle_alpha   90.00
_cell.angle_beta   90.00
_cell.angle_gamma   90.00
#
_symmetry.space_group_name_H-M   'P 1'
#
loop_
_entity.id
_entity.type
_entity.pdbx_description
1 polymer ?
#
loop_
_entity_poly.entity_id
_entity_poly.type
_entity_poly.pdbx_seq_one_letter_code
_entity_poly.pdbx_strand_id
1 'polypeptide(L)' 'MSSQFEINAVGTVRSSRIAPEDDSWDEETSRIEMIEPFDEQSLMGLADFSHCIVVYVFDKAAWD' A
#
# COMPACT_ATOMS: atom_id res chain seq x y z
N MET A 1 17.03 -5.72 -23.33
CA MET A 1 17.14 -4.29 -22.94
C MET A 1 16.58 -4.17 -21.55
N SER A 2 17.32 -3.59 -20.60
CA SER A 2 16.79 -3.31 -19.26
C SER A 2 16.25 -1.88 -19.23
N SER A 3 14.98 -1.73 -18.87
CA SER A 3 14.38 -0.44 -18.55
C SER A 3 14.41 -0.27 -17.04
N GLN A 4 14.84 0.91 -16.59
CA GLN A 4 14.81 1.29 -15.18
C GLN A 4 13.59 2.18 -14.94
N PHE A 5 12.86 1.91 -13.87
CA PHE A 5 11.72 2.70 -13.43
C PHE A 5 11.99 3.21 -12.03
N GLU A 6 11.63 4.46 -11.77
CA GLU A 6 11.62 5.05 -10.43
C GLU A 6 10.22 4.90 -9.84
N ILE A 7 10.14 4.47 -8.59
CA ILE A 7 8.87 4.31 -7.86
C ILE A 7 8.80 5.42 -6.82
N ASN A 8 7.83 6.29 -6.97
CA ASN A 8 7.50 7.33 -5.98
C ASN A 8 6.29 6.85 -5.17
N ALA A 9 6.41 6.86 -3.84
CA ALA A 9 5.30 6.48 -2.97
C ALA A 9 4.14 7.49 -3.11
N VAL A 10 2.91 7.00 -3.03
CA VAL A 10 1.68 7.84 -3.02
C VAL A 10 1.02 7.88 -1.64
N GLY A 11 1.47 7.04 -0.72
CA GLY A 11 0.94 6.93 0.63
C GLY A 11 1.73 5.93 1.48
N THR A 12 1.35 5.84 2.76
CA THR A 12 1.92 4.89 3.73
C THR A 12 0.83 3.95 4.22
N VAL A 13 1.10 2.64 4.19
CA VAL A 13 0.22 1.63 4.79
C VAL A 13 0.38 1.67 6.31
N ARG A 14 -0.73 1.74 7.04
CA ARG A 14 -0.80 1.63 8.50
C ARG A 14 -1.57 0.37 8.87
N SER A 15 -0.98 -0.42 9.75
CA SER A 15 -1.56 -1.62 10.33
C SER A 15 -1.10 -1.75 11.78
N SER A 16 -1.88 -2.46 12.59
CA SER A 16 -1.47 -2.96 13.91
C SER A 16 -0.39 -4.05 13.80
N ARG A 17 -0.30 -4.71 12.63
CA ARG A 17 0.67 -5.78 12.35
C ARG A 17 2.08 -5.22 12.27
N ILE A 18 2.98 -5.76 13.08
CA ILE A 18 4.40 -5.35 13.15
C ILE A 18 5.38 -6.47 12.80
N ALA A 19 4.91 -7.73 12.79
CA ALA A 19 5.70 -8.91 12.46
C ALA A 19 5.25 -9.50 11.11
N PRO A 20 6.17 -9.99 10.26
CA PRO A 20 5.84 -10.60 8.98
C PRO A 20 5.42 -12.07 9.15
N GLU A 21 4.32 -12.29 9.88
CA GLU A 21 3.79 -13.61 10.18
C GLU A 21 2.56 -13.93 9.31
N ASP A 22 2.39 -15.21 8.96
CA ASP A 22 1.21 -15.71 8.26
C ASP A 22 0.21 -16.25 9.29
N ASP A 23 -0.77 -15.43 9.64
CA ASP A 23 -1.87 -15.74 10.57
C ASP A 23 -3.23 -15.73 9.86
N SER A 24 -3.25 -16.01 8.56
CA SER A 24 -4.44 -15.91 7.68
C SER A 24 -4.94 -14.47 7.40
N TRP A 25 -4.29 -13.44 7.93
CA TRP A 25 -4.38 -12.02 7.51
C TRP A 25 -5.76 -11.35 7.58
N ASP A 26 -6.81 -12.01 8.08
CA ASP A 26 -8.21 -11.51 8.03
C ASP A 26 -8.63 -10.73 9.29
N GLU A 27 -7.83 -10.74 10.36
CA GLU A 27 -8.25 -10.18 11.65
C GLU A 27 -8.11 -8.66 11.77
N GLU A 28 -7.26 -8.02 10.94
CA GLU A 28 -6.81 -6.65 11.17
C GLU A 28 -7.22 -5.71 10.04
N THR A 29 -7.87 -4.59 10.39
CA THR A 29 -8.17 -3.53 9.43
C THR A 29 -6.94 -2.64 9.25
N SER A 30 -6.44 -2.56 8.00
CA SER A 30 -5.38 -1.65 7.63
C SER A 30 -5.93 -0.40 6.93
N ARG A 31 -5.19 0.71 6.96
CA ARG A 31 -5.53 1.94 6.23
C ARG A 31 -4.33 2.46 5.45
N ILE A 32 -4.60 3.19 4.36
CA ILE A 32 -3.56 3.87 3.58
C ILE A 32 -3.69 5.36 3.84
N GLU A 33 -2.62 5.97 4.33
CA GLU A 33 -2.52 7.42 4.52
C GLU A 33 -1.83 8.02 3.29
N MET A 34 -2.57 8.79 2.48
CA MET A 34 -2.01 9.47 1.31
C MET A 34 -1.00 10.54 1.73
N ILE A 35 0.03 10.75 0.92
CA ILE A 35 0.99 11.84 1.11
C ILE A 35 0.79 12.92 0.05
N GLU A 36 1.22 14.15 0.35
CA GLU A 36 1.16 15.23 -0.63
C GLU A 36 1.92 14.87 -1.92
N PRO A 37 1.42 15.27 -3.10
CA PRO A 37 0.26 16.13 -3.33
C PRO A 37 -1.07 15.37 -3.50
N PHE A 38 -1.12 14.08 -3.18
CA PHE A 38 -2.32 13.26 -3.39
C PHE A 38 -3.35 13.51 -2.28
N ASP A 39 -4.48 14.11 -2.67
CA ASP A 39 -5.59 14.44 -1.78
C ASP A 39 -6.88 13.68 -2.18
N GLU A 40 -8.03 14.10 -1.64
CA GLU A 40 -9.34 13.50 -1.91
C GLU A 40 -9.68 13.44 -3.42
N GLN A 41 -9.21 14.43 -4.20
CA GLN A 41 -9.44 14.47 -5.65
C GLN A 41 -8.79 13.26 -6.34
N SER A 42 -7.65 12.80 -5.82
CA SER A 42 -6.92 11.64 -6.35
C SER A 42 -7.65 10.32 -6.12
N LEU A 43 -8.66 10.29 -5.23
CA LEU A 43 -9.44 9.11 -4.86
C LEU A 43 -10.87 9.13 -5.40
N MET A 44 -11.24 10.14 -6.20
CA MET A 44 -12.58 10.25 -6.76
C MET A 44 -13.00 8.98 -7.52
N GLY A 45 -14.20 8.47 -7.22
CA GLY A 45 -14.77 7.26 -7.82
C GLY A 45 -14.27 5.95 -7.21
N LEU A 46 -13.26 5.96 -6.34
CA LEU A 46 -12.78 4.73 -5.69
C LEU A 46 -13.87 4.10 -4.81
N ALA A 47 -14.72 4.92 -4.17
CA ALA A 47 -15.81 4.46 -3.30
C ALA A 47 -16.93 3.72 -4.05
N ASP A 48 -16.99 3.80 -5.39
CA ASP A 48 -17.98 3.07 -6.19
C ASP A 48 -17.62 1.58 -6.36
N PHE A 49 -16.42 1.17 -5.93
CA PHE A 49 -15.93 -0.20 -5.96
C PHE A 49 -15.86 -0.80 -4.56
N SER A 50 -16.14 -2.11 -4.46
CA SER A 50 -16.00 -2.85 -3.20
C SER A 50 -14.57 -3.36 -2.94
N HIS A 51 -13.72 -3.42 -3.97
CA HIS A 51 -12.37 -3.97 -3.90
C HIS A 51 -11.40 -3.18 -4.79
N CYS A 52 -10.13 -3.14 -4.40
CA CYS A 52 -9.04 -2.59 -5.20
C CYS A 52 -7.78 -3.46 -5.07
N ILE A 53 -6.84 -3.27 -5.99
CA ILE A 53 -5.50 -3.86 -5.89
C ILE A 53 -4.57 -2.80 -5.31
N VAL A 54 -3.93 -3.12 -4.20
CA VAL A 54 -2.92 -2.26 -3.57
C VAL A 54 -1.54 -2.83 -3.88
N VAL A 55 -0.71 -2.04 -4.57
CA VAL A 55 0.70 -2.35 -4.80
C VAL A 55 1.54 -1.53 -3.83
N TYR A 56 2.34 -2.20 -3.02
CA TYR A 56 3.19 -1.57 -2.00
C TYR A 56 4.57 -2.20 -1.97
N VAL A 57 5.54 -1.47 -1.42
CA VAL A 57 6.92 -1.92 -1.29
C VAL A 57 7.10 -2.56 0.08
N PHE A 58 7.64 -3.77 0.12
CA PHE A 58 8.17 -4.36 1.35
C PHE A 58 9.49 -3.68 1.71
N ASP A 59 9.42 -2.57 2.43
CA ASP A 59 10.55 -1.70 2.78
C ASP A 59 11.64 -2.40 3.62
N LYS A 60 11.28 -3.46 4.34
CA LYS A 60 12.18 -4.28 5.18
C LYS A 60 12.59 -5.61 4.56
N ALA A 61 12.09 -5.95 3.37
CA ALA A 61 12.48 -7.20 2.74
C ALA A 61 13.95 -7.13 2.30
N ALA A 62 14.73 -8.13 2.69
CA ALA A 62 16.08 -8.35 2.20
C ALA A 62 16.09 -9.68 1.45
N TRP A 63 16.94 -9.76 0.43
CA TRP A 63 17.27 -11.03 -0.22
C TRP A 63 18.37 -11.71 0.60
N ASP A 64 18.21 -13.01 0.83
CA ASP A 64 19.23 -13.91 1.35
C ASP A 64 20.12 -14.50 0.24
#